data_AF-A0A1C7MZ41-F1
#
_entry.id   AF-A0A1C7MZ41-F1
#
_cell.length_a   1.000
_cell.length_b   1.000
_cell.length_c   1.000
_cell.angle_alpha   90.00
_cell.angle_beta   90.00
_cell.angle_gamma   90.00
#
_symmetry.space_group_name_H-M   'P 1'
#
loop_
_entity.id
_entity.type
_entity.pdbx_description
1 polymer ?
#
loop_
_entity_poly.entity_id
_entity_poly.type
_entity_poly.pdbx_seq_one_letter_code
_entity_poly.pdbx_strand_id
1 'polypeptide(L)' 'NPVHKRREARGLTAVGKKSRGHNKGHRFNNTKGSGRRATWKRRNTLSLRRYR' A
#
# COMPACT_ATOMS: atom_id res chain seq x y z
N ASN A 1 -7.15 11.64 18.51
CA ASN A 1 -7.42 10.34 17.84
C ASN A 1 -6.27 9.34 17.99
N PRO A 2 -6.54 8.11 18.45
CA PRO A 2 -5.52 7.09 18.75
C PRO A 2 -4.69 6.65 17.54
N VAL A 3 -5.22 6.81 16.32
CA VAL A 3 -4.58 6.41 15.06
C VAL A 3 -3.33 7.21 14.69
N HIS A 4 -3.05 8.34 15.35
CA HIS A 4 -1.89 9.20 15.07
C HIS A 4 -0.71 8.99 16.03
N LYS A 5 -0.77 8.00 16.93
CA LYS A 5 0.38 7.64 17.79
C LYS A 5 1.50 6.99 16.97
N ARG A 6 2.76 7.36 17.18
CA ARG A 6 3.94 6.78 16.52
C ARG A 6 3.85 6.74 14.98
N ARG A 7 3.61 7.90 14.34
CA ARG A 7 3.47 8.00 12.87
C ARG A 7 4.81 7.80 12.16
N GLU A 8 5.90 8.19 12.81
CA GLU A 8 7.28 8.03 12.39
C GLU A 8 7.64 6.56 12.21
N ALA A 9 7.33 5.70 13.18
CA ALA A 9 7.55 4.25 13.09
C ALA A 9 6.70 3.57 11.98
N ARG A 10 5.59 4.19 11.58
CA ARG A 10 4.65 3.66 10.57
C ARG A 10 4.85 4.25 9.17
N GLY A 11 5.82 5.16 9.00
CA GLY A 11 6.06 5.84 7.73
C GLY A 11 4.91 6.74 7.26
N LEU A 12 4.11 7.28 8.19
CA LEU A 12 2.95 8.14 7.88
C LEU A 12 3.30 9.63 7.89
N THR A 13 4.54 10.01 8.18
CA THR A 13 5.06 11.38 8.01
C THR A 13 5.24 11.71 6.52
N ALA A 14 5.50 12.97 6.17
CA ALA A 14 5.74 13.37 4.78
C ALA A 14 6.92 12.60 4.16
N VAL A 15 8.04 12.52 4.89
CA VAL A 15 9.24 11.76 4.50
C VAL A 15 8.93 10.26 4.39
N GLY A 16 8.22 9.70 5.38
CA GLY A 16 7.82 8.28 5.34
C GLY A 16 6.91 7.95 4.16
N LYS A 17 6.00 8.84 3.78
CA LYS A 17 5.14 8.68 2.60
C LYS A 17 5.96 8.68 1.30
N LYS A 18 6.95 9.57 1.17
CA LYS A 18 7.86 9.64 0.02
C LYS A 18 8.69 8.35 -0.10
N SER A 19 9.27 7.89 1.01
CA SER A 19 10.05 6.64 1.07
C SER A 19 9.22 5.40 0.68
N ARG A 20 7.95 5.33 1.10
CA ARG A 20 7.02 4.26 0.70
C ARG A 20 6.61 4.28 -0.78
N GLY A 21 6.98 5.32 -1.54
CA GLY A 21 6.72 5.42 -2.97
C GLY A 21 5.25 5.57 -3.33
N HIS A 22 4.45 6.25 -2.50
CA HIS A 22 3.04 6.50 -2.80
C HIS A 22 2.85 7.77 -3.63
N ASN A 23 2.46 7.62 -4.89
CA ASN A 23 2.08 8.74 -5.75
C ASN A 23 1.15 8.25 -6.88
N LYS A 24 0.70 9.17 -7.74
CA LYS A 24 -0.16 8.91 -8.90
C LYS A 24 0.66 8.64 -10.16
N GLY A 25 0.08 7.87 -11.09
CA GLY A 25 0.67 7.60 -12.42
C GLY A 25 1.25 6.19 -12.57
N HIS A 26 1.57 5.83 -13.82
CA HIS A 26 2.03 4.49 -14.20
C HIS A 26 3.34 4.06 -13.51
N ARG A 27 4.19 5.03 -13.12
CA ARG A 27 5.43 4.79 -12.36
C ARG A 27 5.20 4.19 -10.96
N PHE A 28 3.99 4.30 -10.42
CA PHE A 28 3.65 3.86 -9.05
C PHE A 28 2.73 2.63 -9.02
N ASN A 29 2.70 1.85 -10.11
CA ASN A 29 1.86 0.65 -10.22
C ASN A 29 2.14 -0.41 -9.14
N ASN A 30 3.35 -0.44 -8.58
CA ASN A 30 3.75 -1.40 -7.55
C ASN A 30 3.37 -0.97 -6.12
N THR A 31 2.93 0.27 -5.93
CA THR A 31 2.56 0.84 -4.62
C THR A 31 1.16 1.43 -4.62
N LYS A 32 0.41 1.25 -5.72
CA LYS A 32 -0.95 1.77 -5.93
C LYS A 32 -1.90 1.27 -4.84
N GLY A 33 -2.65 2.19 -4.23
CA GLY A 33 -3.56 1.91 -3.12
C GLY A 33 -2.83 1.84 -1.78
N SER A 34 -2.94 0.69 -1.11
CA SER A 34 -2.47 0.45 0.26
C SER A 34 -0.98 0.08 0.39
N GLY A 35 -0.22 0.14 -0.70
CA GLY A 35 1.24 0.00 -0.71
C GLY A 35 1.74 -1.35 -1.24
N ARG A 36 3.06 -1.51 -1.29
CA ARG A 36 3.75 -2.61 -2.00
C ARG A 36 3.26 -3.99 -1.63
N ARG A 37 3.17 -4.29 -0.33
CA ARG A 37 2.76 -5.61 0.16
C ARG A 37 1.31 -5.94 -0.21
N ALA A 38 0.42 -4.94 -0.17
CA ALA A 38 -0.97 -5.13 -0.56
C ALA A 38 -1.10 -5.38 -2.06
N THR A 39 -0.36 -4.63 -2.89
CA THR A 39 -0.31 -4.85 -4.34
C THR A 39 0.24 -6.24 -4.69
N TRP A 40 1.32 -6.67 -4.02
CA TRP A 40 1.90 -8.00 -4.20
C TRP A 40 0.90 -9.09 -3.78
N LYS A 41 0.29 -9.00 -2.60
CA LYS A 41 -0.69 -9.98 -2.13
C LYS A 41 -1.83 -10.14 -3.14
N ARG A 42 -2.43 -9.03 -3.59
CA ARG A 42 -3.52 -9.06 -4.59
C ARG A 42 -3.13 -9.78 -5.88
N ARG A 43 -1.90 -9.61 -6.37
CA ARG A 43 -1.41 -10.26 -7.60
C ARG A 43 -1.13 -11.76 -7.43
N ASN A 44 -0.84 -12.19 -6.20
CA ASN A 44 -0.47 -13.57 -5.89
C ASN A 44 -1.60 -14.35 -5.19
N THR A 45 -2.77 -13.74 -4.99
CA THR A 45 -3.96 -14.42 -4.45
C THR A 45 -4.84 -14.90 -5.61
N LEU A 46 -5.12 -16.20 -5.65
CA LEU A 46 -6.05 -16.79 -6.60
C LEU A 46 -7.49 -16.43 -6.22
N SER A 47 -8.27 -15.94 -7.20
CA SER A 47 -9.71 -15.66 -7.02
C SER A 47 -10.56 -16.82 -7.51
N LEU A 48 -10.99 -17.69 -6.59
CA LEU A 48 -11.90 -18.79 -6.85
C LEU A 48 -13.34 -18.34 -6.57
N ARG A 49 -14.15 -18.15 -7.62
CA ARG A 49 -15.58 -17.85 -7.46
C ARG A 49 -16.35 -19.16 -7.29
N ARG A 50 -17.47 -19.12 -6.57
CA ARG A 50 -18.30 -20.30 -6.27
C ARG A 50 -18.77 -21.02 -7.54
N TYR A 51 -19.16 -20.25 -8.53
CA TYR A 51 -19.50 -20.72 -9.88
C TYR A 51 -18.54 -20.00 -10.84
N ARG A 52 -17.73 -20.78 -11.56
CA ARG A 52 -16.76 -20.32 -12.55
C ARG A 52 -16.97 -21.07 -13.84
#